data_AF-A0A9X2F9Z9-F1
#
_entry.id   AF-A0A9X2F9Z9-F1
#
_cell.length_a   1.000
_cell.length_b   1.000
_cell.length_c   1.000
_cell.angle_alpha   90.00
_cell.angle_beta   90.00
_cell.angle_gamma   90.00
#
_symmetry.space_group_name_H-M   'P 1'
#
loop_
_entity.id
_entity.type
_entity.pdbx_description
1 polymer ?
#
loop_
_entity_poly.entity_id
_entity_poly.type
_entity_poly.pdbx_seq_one_letter_code
_entity_poly.pdbx_strand_id
1 'polypeptide(L)'
;MDENPYSSPAESEPPAEATPPRDATPKDMARYAQLGLRLLGVMLLAEGLIGLVGSSIFGAIELWQLVQDGYDPSPDPYVYGWFASSVVSFVIGLYLIVSGRWVLTNVFLPAE
;
A
#
# COMPACT_ATOMS: atom_id res chain seq x y z
N MET A 1 -48.71 4.15 -51.63
CA MET A 1 -48.02 5.09 -50.72
C MET A 1 -48.57 4.78 -49.35
N ASP A 2 -47.84 3.98 -48.58
CA ASP A 2 -48.24 3.59 -47.23
C ASP A 2 -46.99 3.64 -46.35
N GLU A 3 -46.51 4.86 -46.07
CA GLU A 3 -45.52 5.09 -45.02
C GLU A 3 -46.27 5.10 -43.69
N ASN A 4 -46.10 4.02 -42.92
CA ASN A 4 -46.64 3.91 -41.58
C ASN A 4 -45.90 4.90 -40.64
N PRO A 5 -46.58 5.92 -40.10
CA PRO A 5 -45.95 7.01 -39.32
C PRO A 5 -45.54 6.62 -37.90
N TYR A 6 -45.76 5.35 -37.49
CA TYR A 6 -45.41 4.84 -36.16
C TYR A 6 -44.20 3.89 -36.15
N SER A 7 -43.41 3.83 -37.23
CA SER A 7 -42.13 3.13 -37.20
C SER A 7 -41.14 3.88 -36.31
N SER A 8 -40.92 3.37 -35.10
CA SER A 8 -39.93 3.92 -34.18
C SER A 8 -38.53 3.71 -34.77
N PRO A 9 -37.62 4.72 -34.80
CA PRO A 9 -36.26 4.56 -35.30
C PRO A 9 -35.44 3.50 -34.55
N ALA A 10 -35.93 3.04 -33.39
CA ALA A 10 -35.24 2.14 -32.49
C ALA A 10 -35.21 0.66 -32.94
N GLU A 11 -35.97 0.26 -33.98
CA GLU A 11 -36.09 -1.17 -34.34
C GLU A 11 -35.03 -1.65 -35.35
N SER A 12 -34.09 -0.78 -35.73
CA SER A 12 -33.02 -1.11 -36.70
C SER A 12 -31.59 -0.97 -36.18
N GLU A 13 -31.41 -0.56 -34.92
CA GLU A 13 -30.10 -0.70 -34.27
C GLU A 13 -30.02 -2.10 -33.63
N PRO A 14 -29.16 -3.01 -34.14
CA PRO A 14 -28.81 -4.17 -33.34
C PRO A 14 -28.32 -3.67 -31.99
N PRO A 15 -28.74 -4.28 -30.86
CA PRO A 15 -28.31 -3.83 -29.54
C PRO A 15 -26.80 -3.71 -29.58
N ALA A 16 -26.30 -2.49 -29.32
CA ALA A 16 -24.87 -2.22 -29.27
C ALA A 16 -24.26 -3.33 -28.43
N GLU A 17 -23.52 -4.21 -29.09
CA GLU A 17 -22.96 -5.41 -28.49
C GLU A 17 -22.19 -4.92 -27.28
N ALA A 18 -22.74 -5.20 -26.08
CA ALA A 18 -22.19 -4.73 -24.84
C ALA A 18 -20.76 -5.23 -24.84
N THR A 19 -19.81 -4.30 -25.02
CA THR A 19 -18.42 -4.66 -25.22
C THR A 19 -18.07 -5.57 -24.05
N PRO A 20 -17.67 -6.83 -24.30
CA PRO A 20 -17.39 -7.76 -23.22
C PRO A 20 -16.42 -7.05 -22.27
N PRO A 21 -16.62 -7.15 -20.94
CA PRO A 21 -15.81 -6.41 -19.99
C PRO A 21 -14.36 -6.67 -20.35
N ARG A 22 -13.65 -5.61 -20.76
CA ARG A 22 -12.32 -5.70 -21.35
C ARG A 22 -11.48 -6.57 -20.44
N ASP A 23 -11.23 -7.82 -20.84
CA ASP A 23 -10.50 -8.78 -20.01
C ASP A 23 -9.21 -8.09 -19.58
N ALA A 24 -9.05 -7.91 -18.27
CA ALA A 24 -7.93 -7.15 -17.72
C ALA A 24 -6.65 -7.78 -18.27
N THR A 25 -5.96 -7.05 -19.15
CA THR A 25 -4.82 -7.64 -19.83
C THR A 25 -3.74 -7.94 -18.80
N PRO A 26 -2.89 -8.96 -19.00
CA PRO A 26 -1.80 -9.26 -18.05
C PRO A 26 -0.91 -8.05 -17.74
N LYS A 27 -0.80 -7.10 -18.68
CA LYS A 27 -0.12 -5.81 -18.49
C LYS A 27 -0.85 -4.88 -17.53
N ASP A 28 -2.17 -4.86 -17.53
CA ASP A 28 -2.96 -4.05 -16.60
C ASP A 28 -2.89 -4.64 -15.19
N MET A 29 -2.96 -5.97 -15.05
CA MET A 29 -2.78 -6.65 -13.76
C MET A 29 -1.41 -6.35 -13.14
N ALA A 30 -0.33 -6.37 -13.93
CA ALA A 30 1.01 -6.02 -13.45
C ALA A 30 1.11 -4.56 -12.96
N ARG A 31 0.42 -3.63 -13.62
CA ARG A 31 0.37 -2.22 -13.21
C ARG A 31 -0.39 -2.04 -11.89
N TYR A 32 -1.53 -2.71 -11.73
CA TYR A 32 -2.29 -2.67 -10.47
C TYR A 32 -1.52 -3.33 -9.32
N ALA A 33 -0.83 -4.44 -9.57
CA ALA A 33 0.03 -5.08 -8.57
C ALA A 33 1.19 -4.15 -8.15
N GLN A 34 1.80 -3.43 -9.10
CA GLN A 34 2.84 -2.44 -8.80
C GLN A 34 2.32 -1.24 -8.03
N LEU A 35 1.09 -0.79 -8.33
CA LEU A 35 0.43 0.25 -7.56
C LEU A 35 0.14 -0.23 -6.13
N GLY A 36 -0.42 -1.44 -5.97
CA GLY A 36 -0.73 -2.03 -4.68
C GLY A 36 0.50 -2.22 -3.81
N LEU A 37 1.61 -2.69 -4.38
CA LEU A 37 2.86 -2.87 -3.67
C LEU A 37 3.47 -1.53 -3.20
N ARG A 38 3.36 -0.48 -4.03
CA ARG A 38 3.79 0.86 -3.64
C ARG A 38 2.91 1.45 -2.54
N LEU A 39 1.59 1.26 -2.62
CA LEU A 39 0.66 1.70 -1.58
C LEU A 39 0.93 0.99 -0.26
N LEU A 40 1.14 -0.33 -0.29
CA LEU A 40 1.56 -1.09 0.88
C LEU A 40 2.88 -0.55 1.46
N GLY A 41 3.85 -0.27 0.59
CA GLY A 41 5.12 0.34 0.99
C GLY A 41 4.93 1.70 1.67
N VAL A 42 4.05 2.56 1.16
CA VAL A 42 3.74 3.86 1.77
C VAL A 42 3.05 3.69 3.13
N MET A 43 2.13 2.73 3.26
CA MET A 43 1.46 2.45 4.55
C MET A 43 2.46 1.99 5.61
N LEU A 44 3.33 1.03 5.27
CA LEU A 44 4.38 0.54 6.18
C LEU A 44 5.41 1.61 6.51
N LEU A 45 5.76 2.46 5.54
CA LEU A 45 6.67 3.57 5.77
C LEU A 45 6.06 4.61 6.72
N ALA A 46 4.80 4.96 6.53
CA ALA A 46 4.08 5.88 7.42
C ALA A 46 3.93 5.31 8.84
N GLU A 47 3.55 4.03 8.95
CA GLU A 47 3.46 3.33 10.23
C GLU A 47 4.81 3.29 10.95
N GLY A 48 5.88 2.91 10.25
CA GLY A 48 7.23 2.90 10.79
C GLY A 48 7.69 4.30 11.23
N LEU A 49 7.39 5.34 10.45
CA LEU A 49 7.75 6.72 10.80
C LEU A 49 7.02 7.19 12.08
N ILE A 50 5.72 6.91 12.18
CA ILE A 50 4.91 7.24 13.37
C ILE A 50 5.46 6.50 14.59
N GLY A 51 5.74 5.21 14.45
CA GLY A 51 6.30 4.39 15.51
C GLY A 51 7.67 4.88 15.96
N LEU A 52 8.56 5.25 15.04
CA LEU A 52 9.89 5.79 15.36
C LEU A 52 9.81 7.12 16.11
N VAL A 53 8.96 8.04 15.66
CA VAL A 53 8.78 9.33 16.33
C VAL A 53 8.14 9.13 17.72
N GLY A 54 7.10 8.31 17.81
CA GLY A 54 6.40 8.03 19.06
C GLY A 54 7.30 7.38 20.10
N SER A 55 8.03 6.32 19.73
CA SER A 55 8.96 5.64 20.62
C SER A 55 10.16 6.51 21.02
N SER A 56 10.65 7.38 20.14
CA SER A 56 11.72 8.33 20.48
C SER A 56 11.27 9.37 21.50
N ILE A 57 10.06 9.93 21.32
CA ILE A 57 9.48 10.88 22.27
C ILE A 57 9.24 10.21 23.63
N PHE A 58 8.65 9.02 23.62
CA PHE A 58 8.37 8.26 24.84
C PHE A 58 9.66 7.93 25.58
N GLY A 59 10.66 7.38 24.88
CA GLY A 59 11.96 7.06 25.46
C GLY A 59 12.69 8.30 26.01
N ALA A 60 12.56 9.47 25.36
CA ALA A 60 13.13 10.72 25.88
C ALA A 60 12.45 11.18 27.18
N ILE A 61 11.12 11.05 27.28
CA ILE A 61 10.38 11.38 28.49
C ILE A 61 10.75 10.42 29.63
N GLU A 62 10.79 9.12 29.34
CA GLU A 62 11.16 8.07 30.31
C GLU A 62 12.57 8.30 30.84
N LEU A 63 13.54 8.55 29.95
CA LEU A 63 14.93 8.85 30.33
C LEU A 63 15.00 10.11 31.21
N TRP A 64 14.25 11.16 30.86
CA TRP A 64 14.23 12.39 31.63
C TRP A 64 13.67 12.18 33.04
N GLN A 65 12.57 11.42 33.18
CA GLN A 65 11.99 11.06 34.48
C GLN A 65 12.97 10.23 35.32
N LEU A 66 13.60 9.21 34.73
CA LEU A 66 14.58 8.38 35.43
C LEU A 66 15.77 9.18 35.97
N VAL A 67 16.25 10.15 35.19
CA VAL A 67 17.32 11.07 35.61
C VAL A 67 16.86 11.99 36.74
N GLN A 68 15.61 12.48 36.71
CA GLN A 68 15.06 13.30 37.79
C GLN A 68 14.86 12.52 39.09
N ASP A 69 14.42 11.27 38.98
CA ASP A 69 14.14 10.41 40.14
C ASP A 69 15.42 9.76 40.71
N GLY A 70 16.58 9.95 40.07
CA GLY A 70 17.88 9.44 40.52
C GLY A 70 18.02 7.93 40.38
N TYR A 71 17.22 7.29 39.54
CA TYR A 71 17.30 5.86 39.25
C TYR A 71 18.27 5.58 38.10
N ASP A 72 18.82 4.37 38.10
CA ASP A 72 19.63 3.87 36.98
C ASP A 72 18.70 3.70 35.76
N PRO A 73 19.00 4.31 34.60
CA PRO A 73 18.12 4.22 33.44
C PRO A 73 18.12 2.80 32.88
N SER A 74 17.14 2.00 33.29
CA SER A 74 16.82 0.72 32.67
C SER A 74 15.71 0.95 31.66
N PRO A 75 16.00 0.90 30.35
CA PRO A 75 14.98 1.15 29.34
C PRO A 75 13.91 0.05 29.33
N ASP A 76 12.64 0.42 29.20
CA ASP A 76 11.54 -0.53 29.05
C ASP A 76 11.73 -1.40 27.78
N PRO A 77 11.81 -2.74 27.91
CA PRO A 77 11.94 -3.64 26.77
C PRO A 77 10.77 -3.55 25.78
N TYR A 78 9.58 -3.15 26.22
CA TYR A 78 8.43 -2.92 25.35
C TYR A 78 8.67 -1.75 24.39
N VAL A 79 9.22 -0.64 24.89
CA VAL A 79 9.54 0.56 24.09
C VAL A 79 10.61 0.23 23.06
N TYR A 80 11.64 -0.53 23.45
CA TYR A 80 12.67 -1.01 22.53
C TYR A 80 12.14 -1.96 21.46
N GLY A 81 11.28 -2.91 21.85
CA GLY A 81 10.63 -3.83 20.91
C GLY A 81 9.78 -3.08 19.88
N TRP A 82 9.03 -2.07 20.35
CA TRP A 82 8.22 -1.24 19.47
C TRP A 82 9.07 -0.36 18.55
N PHE A 83 10.16 0.23 19.05
CA PHE A 83 11.14 0.97 18.23
C PHE A 83 11.73 0.08 17.14
N ALA A 84 12.22 -1.11 17.50
CA ALA A 84 12.81 -2.06 16.57
C ALA A 84 11.82 -2.51 15.48
N SER A 85 10.58 -2.83 15.86
CA SER A 85 9.50 -3.13 14.91
C SER A 85 9.25 -1.96 13.95
N SER A 86 9.23 -0.72 14.47
CA SER A 86 9.03 0.48 13.66
C SER A 86 10.16 0.71 12.65
N VAL A 87 11.42 0.45 13.03
CA VAL A 87 12.57 0.47 12.10
C VAL A 87 12.36 -0.54 10.98
N VAL A 88 11.96 -1.77 11.31
CA VAL A 88 11.74 -2.83 10.32
C VAL A 88 10.63 -2.45 9.36
N SER A 89 9.48 -1.99 9.85
CA SER A 89 8.37 -1.52 9.02
C SER A 89 8.77 -0.35 8.11
N PHE A 90 9.55 0.60 8.64
CA PHE A 90 10.06 1.73 7.86
C PHE A 90 10.97 1.26 6.71
N VAL A 91 11.94 0.37 7.00
CA VAL A 91 12.88 -0.16 6.00
C VAL A 91 12.16 -0.99 4.94
N ILE A 92 11.24 -1.86 5.35
CA ILE A 92 10.43 -2.66 4.40
C ILE A 92 9.58 -1.74 3.54
N GLY A 93 8.90 -0.76 4.13
CA GLY A 93 8.10 0.22 3.42
C GLY A 93 8.91 0.97 2.36
N LEU A 94 10.09 1.46 2.73
CA LEU A 94 11.01 2.14 1.82
C LEU A 94 11.47 1.21 0.68
N TYR A 95 11.81 -0.03 1.01
CA TYR A 95 12.23 -1.03 0.03
C TYR A 95 11.13 -1.34 -0.98
N LEU A 96 9.88 -1.48 -0.55
CA LEU A 96 8.74 -1.72 -1.44
C LEU A 96 8.45 -0.54 -2.36
N ILE A 97 8.67 0.70 -1.91
CA ILE A 97 8.50 1.90 -2.74
C ILE A 97 9.58 1.97 -3.83
N VAL A 98 10.85 1.78 -3.45
CA VAL A 98 12.02 1.93 -4.35
C VAL A 98 12.16 0.73 -5.28
N SER A 99 12.10 -0.48 -4.72
CA SER A 99 12.39 -1.75 -5.39
C SER A 99 11.13 -2.56 -5.72
N GLY A 100 9.94 -1.98 -5.63
CA GLY A 100 8.68 -2.70 -5.85
C GLY A 100 8.58 -3.41 -7.21
N ARG A 101 9.21 -2.86 -8.25
CA ARG A 101 9.30 -3.55 -9.55
C ARG A 101 10.13 -4.84 -9.45
N TRP A 102 11.27 -4.81 -8.77
CA TRP A 102 12.12 -5.99 -8.57
C TRP A 102 11.42 -7.07 -7.74
N VAL A 103 10.68 -6.67 -6.70
CA VAL A 103 9.88 -7.60 -5.87
C VAL A 103 8.80 -8.26 -6.70
N LEU A 104 8.08 -7.51 -7.55
CA LEU A 104 7.09 -8.10 -8.46
C LEU A 104 7.70 -9.10 -9.44
N THR A 105 8.87 -8.78 -10.00
CA THR A 105 9.53 -9.65 -10.98
C THR A 105 10.15 -10.91 -10.36
N ASN A 106 10.60 -10.88 -9.10
CA ASN A 106 11.26 -12.04 -8.48
C ASN A 106 10.33 -12.89 -7.60
N VAL A 107 9.24 -12.31 -7.07
CA VAL A 107 8.34 -13.00 -6.12
C VAL A 107 7.03 -13.40 -6.76
N PHE A 108 6.49 -12.58 -7.67
CA PHE A 108 5.12 -12.75 -8.18
C PHE A 108 5.05 -13.14 -9.67
N LEU A 109 6.06 -12.78 -10.45
CA LEU A 109 6.20 -13.24 -11.83
C LEU A 109 7.22 -14.39 -11.81
N PRO A 110 6.84 -15.64 -12.17
CA PRO A 110 7.82 -16.71 -12.30
C PRO A 110 8.84 -16.32 -13.36
N ALA A 111 10.12 -16.53 -13.05
CA ALA A 111 11.16 -16.57 -14.08
C ALA A 111 10.79 -17.70 -15.06
N GLU A 112 10.75 -17.38 -16.35
CA GLU A 112 10.71 -18.38 -17.42
C GLU A 112 11.89 -19.34 -17.30
#